data_AF-A0A9E6VSJ0-F1
#
_entry.id   AF-A0A9E6VSJ0-F1
#
_cell.length_a   1.000
_cell.length_b   1.000
_cell.length_c   1.000
_cell.angle_alpha   90.00
_cell.angle_beta   90.00
_cell.angle_gamma   90.00
#
_symmetry.space_group_name_H-M   'P 1'
#
loop_
_entity.id
_entity.type
_entity.pdbx_description
1 polymer ?
#
loop_
_entity_poly.entity_id
_entity_poly.type
_entity_poly.pdbx_seq_one_letter_code
_entity_poly.pdbx_strand_id
1 'polypeptide(L)'
;MNSRRIWFAVLMAAVYISTGFFREFVFVNINEQMRVTYYQTNDSQVAPSMQFLNSFEYGTLYYAKWPLTFLFTVIFAAFAALIVRAIFQNRRLVIITLLAYSAVFFTGLLFYGIGVLAGSVERFYVIARFLAGMVETPALLIVLVPAFYLFRQENKAS
;
A
#
# COMPACT_ATOMS: atom_id res chain seq x y z
N MET A 1 13.94 2.83 25.86
CA MET A 1 13.10 3.63 24.92
C MET A 1 12.06 4.36 25.76
N ASN A 2 11.80 5.65 25.54
CA ASN A 2 10.83 6.41 26.36
C ASN A 2 9.40 5.84 26.14
N SER A 3 8.65 5.59 27.21
CA SER A 3 7.31 4.99 27.19
C SER A 3 6.35 5.71 26.23
N ARG A 4 6.42 7.04 26.16
CA ARG A 4 5.62 7.85 25.22
C ARG A 4 5.86 7.50 23.75
N ARG A 5 7.09 7.15 23.38
CA ARG A 5 7.45 6.80 22.00
C ARG A 5 7.00 5.39 21.62
N ILE A 6 7.02 4.47 22.58
CA ILE A 6 6.49 3.12 22.39
C ILE A 6 5.00 3.21 22.10
N TRP A 7 4.25 3.95 22.94
CA TRP A 7 2.83 4.17 22.72
C TRP A 7 2.53 4.87 21.41
N PHE A 8 3.33 5.86 21.02
CA PHE A 8 3.20 6.47 19.70
C PHE A 8 3.42 5.47 18.56
N ALA A 9 4.46 4.64 18.61
CA ALA A 9 4.71 3.62 17.59
C ALA A 9 3.59 2.56 17.53
N VAL A 10 3.06 2.14 18.68
CA VAL A 10 1.92 1.21 18.76
C VAL A 10 0.66 1.84 18.18
N LEU A 11 0.36 3.09 18.51
CA LEU A 11 -0.76 3.83 17.93
C LEU A 11 -0.61 3.95 16.40
N MET A 12 0.59 4.30 15.93
CA MET A 12 0.85 4.39 14.48
C MET A 12 0.72 3.03 13.80
N ALA A 13 1.16 1.93 14.43
CA ALA A 13 0.96 0.59 13.91
C ALA A 13 -0.53 0.20 13.85
N ALA A 14 -1.32 0.58 14.85
CA ALA A 14 -2.77 0.35 14.83
C ALA A 14 -3.44 1.13 13.69
N VAL A 15 -3.14 2.42 13.54
CA VAL A 15 -3.64 3.24 12.42
C VAL A 15 -3.18 2.69 11.08
N TYR A 16 -1.94 2.23 10.97
CA TYR A 16 -1.38 1.60 9.78
C TYR A 16 -2.22 0.37 9.37
N ILE A 17 -2.51 -0.51 10.32
CA ILE A 17 -3.29 -1.73 10.07
C ILE A 17 -4.73 -1.37 9.69
N SER A 18 -5.38 -0.47 10.43
CA SER A 18 -6.72 0.01 10.12
C SER A 18 -6.80 0.65 8.72
N THR A 19 -5.75 1.36 8.31
CA THR A 19 -5.64 1.93 6.95
C THR A 19 -5.66 0.82 5.89
N GLY A 20 -5.05 -0.34 6.15
CA GLY A 20 -5.10 -1.51 5.27
C GLY A 20 -6.51 -2.07 5.09
N PHE A 21 -7.26 -2.20 6.18
CA PHE A 21 -8.67 -2.61 6.11
C PHE A 21 -9.52 -1.58 5.36
N PHE A 22 -9.31 -0.29 5.62
CA PHE A 22 -10.02 0.77 4.92
C PHE A 22 -9.71 0.76 3.41
N ARG A 23 -8.44 0.62 3.05
CA ARG A 23 -8.00 0.46 1.66
C ARG A 23 -8.73 -0.70 0.99
N GLU A 24 -8.72 -1.88 1.61
CA GLU A 24 -9.37 -3.06 1.05
C GLU A 24 -10.87 -2.85 0.88
N PHE A 25 -11.53 -2.26 1.89
CA PHE A 25 -12.93 -1.89 1.81
C PHE A 25 -13.22 -0.98 0.60
N VAL A 26 -12.40 0.06 0.37
CA VAL A 26 -12.54 0.95 -0.79
C VAL A 26 -12.38 0.17 -2.11
N PHE A 27 -11.30 -0.61 -2.26
CA PHE A 27 -11.02 -1.32 -3.52
C PHE A 27 -12.04 -2.42 -3.83
N VAL A 28 -12.54 -3.14 -2.82
CA VAL A 28 -13.60 -4.15 -2.99
C VAL A 28 -14.89 -3.49 -3.50
N ASN A 29 -15.30 -2.37 -2.91
CA ASN A 29 -16.51 -1.65 -3.36
C ASN A 29 -16.36 -1.10 -4.78
N ILE A 30 -15.18 -0.58 -5.15
CA ILE A 30 -14.90 -0.15 -6.53
C ILE A 30 -14.94 -1.35 -7.49
N ASN A 31 -14.32 -2.48 -7.13
CA ASN A 31 -14.35 -3.70 -7.95
C ASN A 31 -15.78 -4.20 -8.15
N GLU A 32 -16.60 -4.15 -7.10
CA GLU A 32 -17.98 -4.60 -7.16
C GLU A 32 -18.83 -3.71 -8.05
N GLN A 33 -18.69 -2.39 -7.94
CA GLN A 33 -19.38 -1.49 -8.85
C GLN A 33 -18.93 -1.68 -10.30
N MET A 34 -17.63 -1.93 -10.54
CA MET A 34 -17.15 -2.28 -11.87
C MET A 34 -17.75 -3.58 -12.39
N ARG A 35 -17.96 -4.59 -11.52
CA ARG A 35 -18.64 -5.84 -11.88
C ARG A 35 -20.08 -5.57 -12.33
N VAL A 36 -20.82 -4.78 -11.55
CA VAL A 36 -22.19 -4.37 -11.83
C VAL A 36 -22.29 -3.66 -13.18
N THR A 37 -21.44 -2.65 -13.42
CA THR A 37 -21.47 -1.88 -14.68
C THR A 37 -20.99 -2.71 -15.88
N TYR A 38 -20.03 -3.62 -15.70
CA TYR A 38 -19.51 -4.45 -16.79
C TYR A 38 -20.48 -5.55 -17.22
N TYR A 39 -21.10 -6.25 -16.26
CA TYR A 39 -22.03 -7.35 -16.53
C TYR A 39 -23.51 -6.91 -16.62
N GLN A 40 -23.79 -5.61 -16.43
CA GLN A 40 -25.15 -5.05 -16.45
C GLN A 40 -26.11 -5.77 -15.49
N THR A 41 -25.62 -6.17 -14.32
CA THR A 41 -26.41 -6.90 -13.31
C THR A 41 -27.09 -5.93 -12.34
N ASN A 42 -28.35 -6.18 -11.98
CA ASN A 42 -29.04 -5.35 -10.99
C ASN A 42 -28.63 -5.64 -9.53
N ASP A 43 -27.94 -6.74 -9.28
CA ASP A 43 -27.43 -7.11 -7.96
C ASP A 43 -26.10 -6.40 -7.67
N SER A 44 -26.18 -5.31 -6.91
CA SER A 44 -25.01 -4.60 -6.37
C SER A 44 -24.80 -4.94 -4.90
N GLN A 45 -23.60 -5.43 -4.57
CA GLN A 45 -23.17 -5.63 -3.18
C GLN A 45 -22.34 -4.44 -2.66
N VAL A 46 -22.41 -3.28 -3.32
CA VAL A 46 -21.74 -2.07 -2.85
C VAL A 46 -22.33 -1.65 -1.51
N ALA A 47 -21.46 -1.41 -0.53
CA ALA A 47 -21.84 -1.01 0.82
C ALA A 47 -22.65 0.30 0.81
N PRO A 48 -23.62 0.49 1.75
CA PRO A 48 -24.43 1.70 1.80
C PRO A 48 -23.62 3.01 1.84
N SER A 49 -22.49 3.03 2.56
CA SER A 49 -21.59 4.18 2.65
C SER A 49 -20.83 4.50 1.35
N MET A 50 -20.84 3.58 0.37
CA MET A 50 -20.15 3.68 -0.91
C MET A 50 -21.13 3.78 -2.10
N GLN A 51 -22.44 3.96 -1.86
CA GLN A 51 -23.44 4.04 -2.93
C GLN A 51 -23.21 5.20 -3.92
N PHE A 52 -22.44 6.22 -3.53
CA PHE A 52 -22.03 7.28 -4.46
C PHE A 52 -21.25 6.73 -5.67
N LEU A 53 -20.62 5.55 -5.53
CA LEU A 53 -19.96 4.85 -6.64
C LEU A 53 -20.92 4.50 -7.79
N ASN A 54 -22.22 4.37 -7.51
CA ASN A 54 -23.24 4.02 -8.50
C ASN A 54 -23.39 5.09 -9.61
N SER A 55 -22.94 6.32 -9.34
CA SER A 55 -22.97 7.41 -10.32
C SER A 55 -21.81 7.38 -11.32
N PHE A 56 -20.83 6.49 -11.14
CA PHE A 56 -19.66 6.40 -12.01
C PHE A 56 -19.74 5.23 -12.97
N GLU A 57 -19.30 5.49 -14.20
CA GLU A 57 -19.14 4.46 -15.24
C GLU A 57 -17.91 3.58 -15.01
N TYR A 58 -17.89 2.42 -15.67
CA TYR A 58 -16.82 1.44 -15.59
C TYR A 58 -15.44 2.05 -15.84
N GLY A 59 -15.30 2.86 -16.90
CA GLY A 59 -14.04 3.48 -17.28
C GLY A 59 -13.50 4.40 -16.17
N THR A 60 -14.36 5.24 -15.60
CA THR A 60 -13.99 6.14 -14.51
C THR A 60 -13.52 5.37 -13.28
N LEU A 61 -14.22 4.30 -12.90
CA LEU A 61 -13.85 3.46 -11.77
C LEU A 61 -12.55 2.66 -12.03
N TYR A 62 -12.36 2.20 -13.26
CA TYR A 62 -11.14 1.52 -13.69
C TYR A 62 -9.92 2.44 -13.52
N TYR A 63 -10.00 3.66 -14.05
CA TYR A 63 -8.89 4.62 -13.97
C TYR A 63 -8.69 5.20 -12.58
N ALA A 64 -9.75 5.36 -11.79
CA ALA A 64 -9.69 5.87 -10.41
C ALA A 64 -8.84 4.99 -9.48
N LYS A 65 -8.65 3.70 -9.79
CA LYS A 65 -7.79 2.81 -9.00
C LYS A 65 -6.33 3.25 -9.01
N TRP A 66 -5.83 3.75 -10.14
CA TRP A 66 -4.42 4.16 -10.25
C TRP A 66 -4.02 5.28 -9.28
N PRO A 67 -4.71 6.44 -9.24
CA PRO A 67 -4.41 7.46 -8.27
C PRO A 67 -4.70 7.01 -6.84
N LEU A 68 -5.69 6.13 -6.60
CA LEU A 68 -5.93 5.56 -5.27
C LEU A 68 -4.79 4.67 -4.80
N THR A 69 -4.26 3.81 -5.67
CA THR A 69 -3.08 2.97 -5.37
C THR A 69 -1.88 3.84 -5.04
N PHE A 70 -1.62 4.88 -5.84
CA PHE A 70 -0.56 5.84 -5.54
C PHE A 70 -0.77 6.54 -4.20
N LEU A 71 -1.99 7.02 -3.92
CA LEU A 71 -2.35 7.66 -2.66
C LEU A 71 -2.11 6.74 -1.46
N PHE A 72 -2.62 5.50 -1.50
CA PHE A 72 -2.40 4.54 -0.43
C PHE A 72 -0.92 4.20 -0.26
N THR A 73 -0.20 3.99 -1.36
CA THR A 73 1.26 3.78 -1.32
C THR A 73 1.98 4.90 -0.56
N VAL A 74 1.65 6.17 -0.84
CA VAL A 74 2.24 7.32 -0.14
C VAL A 74 1.86 7.33 1.34
N ILE A 75 0.60 7.06 1.67
CA ILE A 75 0.11 6.97 3.06
C ILE A 75 0.87 5.87 3.82
N PHE A 76 1.00 4.69 3.23
CA PHE A 76 1.70 3.55 3.83
C PHE A 76 3.20 3.82 4.02
N ALA A 77 3.85 4.42 3.03
CA ALA A 77 5.25 4.83 3.14
C ALA A 77 5.45 5.89 4.25
N ALA A 78 4.52 6.85 4.38
CA ALA A 78 4.56 7.86 5.42
C ALA A 78 4.39 7.25 6.82
N PHE A 79 3.41 6.36 7.02
CA PHE A 79 3.26 5.68 8.31
C PHE A 79 4.48 4.79 8.63
N ALA A 80 5.01 4.07 7.64
CA ALA A 80 6.23 3.28 7.81
C ALA A 80 7.42 4.14 8.26
N ALA A 81 7.62 5.30 7.63
CA ALA A 81 8.64 6.26 8.01
C ALA A 81 8.45 6.78 9.45
N LEU A 82 7.20 7.09 9.85
CA LEU A 82 6.89 7.54 11.22
C LEU A 82 7.17 6.46 12.27
N ILE A 83 6.78 5.20 12.00
CA ILE A 83 7.04 4.06 12.88
C ILE A 83 8.55 3.84 13.04
N VAL A 84 9.30 3.80 11.93
CA VAL A 84 10.75 3.64 11.94
C VAL A 84 11.44 4.80 12.66
N ARG A 85 10.98 6.05 12.44
CA ARG A 85 11.49 7.23 13.15
C ARG A 85 11.25 7.14 14.65
N ALA A 86 10.09 6.65 15.08
CA ALA A 86 9.74 6.50 16.48
C ALA A 86 10.59 5.42 17.20
N ILE A 87 10.84 4.30 16.52
CA ILE A 87 11.60 3.15 17.08
C ILE A 87 13.11 3.44 17.09
N PHE A 88 13.69 3.84 15.96
CA PHE A 88 15.14 3.88 15.79
C PHE A 88 15.74 5.27 15.92
N GLN A 89 14.95 6.33 15.77
CA GLN A 89 15.38 7.74 15.80
C GLN A 89 16.50 8.10 14.81
N ASN A 90 16.74 7.25 13.81
CA ASN A 90 17.81 7.42 12.84
C ASN A 90 17.22 7.88 11.50
N ARG A 91 17.63 9.07 11.02
CA ARG A 91 17.16 9.62 9.74
C ARG A 91 17.57 8.74 8.55
N ARG A 92 18.73 8.07 8.62
CA ARG A 92 19.19 7.16 7.56
C ARG A 92 18.23 5.97 7.39
N LEU A 93 17.77 5.37 8.49
CA LEU A 93 16.82 4.25 8.44
C LEU A 93 15.45 4.66 7.89
N VAL A 94 15.00 5.88 8.19
CA VAL A 94 13.78 6.45 7.59
C VAL A 94 13.95 6.61 6.07
N ILE A 95 15.08 7.14 5.61
CA ILE A 95 15.37 7.27 4.17
C ILE A 95 15.41 5.89 3.51
N ILE A 96 16.08 4.91 4.10
CA ILE A 96 16.13 3.53 3.58
C ILE A 96 14.72 2.94 3.49
N THR A 97 13.86 3.21 4.48
CA THR A 97 12.45 2.78 4.46
C THR A 97 11.72 3.38 3.26
N LEU A 98 11.80 4.70 3.09
CA LEU A 98 11.16 5.37 1.96
C LEU A 98 11.70 4.87 0.61
N LEU A 99 13.02 4.69 0.49
CA LEU A 99 13.64 4.13 -0.70
C LEU A 99 13.17 2.71 -0.99
N ALA A 100 13.01 1.86 0.03
CA ALA A 100 12.50 0.51 -0.14
C ALA A 100 11.04 0.51 -0.65
N TYR A 101 10.17 1.34 -0.05
CA TYR A 101 8.79 1.52 -0.50
C TYR A 101 8.73 2.03 -1.95
N SER A 102 9.51 3.06 -2.29
CA SER A 102 9.60 3.58 -3.65
C SER A 102 10.14 2.54 -4.63
N ALA A 103 11.20 1.82 -4.28
CA ALA A 103 11.81 0.82 -5.15
C ALA A 103 10.81 -0.29 -5.52
N VAL A 104 10.08 -0.84 -4.54
CA VAL A 104 9.07 -1.88 -4.81
C VAL A 104 7.93 -1.33 -5.66
N PHE A 105 7.43 -0.12 -5.36
CA PHE A 105 6.37 0.52 -6.14
C PHE A 105 6.78 0.75 -7.60
N PHE A 106 7.94 1.36 -7.83
CA PHE A 106 8.45 1.62 -9.18
C PHE A 106 8.79 0.32 -9.92
N THR A 107 9.23 -0.72 -9.22
CA THR A 107 9.41 -2.05 -9.82
C THR A 107 8.07 -2.59 -10.35
N GLY A 108 6.99 -2.45 -9.58
CA GLY A 108 5.64 -2.80 -10.05
C GLY A 108 5.21 -2.00 -11.28
N LEU A 109 5.46 -0.68 -11.28
CA LEU A 109 5.17 0.19 -12.42
C LEU A 109 5.96 -0.21 -13.67
N LEU A 110 7.24 -0.57 -13.51
CA LEU A 110 8.08 -1.05 -14.60
C LEU A 110 7.55 -2.35 -15.18
N PHE A 111 7.16 -3.32 -14.35
CA PHE A 111 6.55 -4.56 -14.83
C PHE A 111 5.26 -4.29 -15.61
N TYR A 112 4.40 -3.39 -15.13
CA TYR A 112 3.20 -2.99 -15.86
C TYR A 112 3.55 -2.38 -17.22
N GLY A 113 4.51 -1.46 -17.27
CA GLY A 113 4.99 -0.85 -18.51
C GLY A 113 5.55 -1.87 -19.52
N ILE A 114 6.33 -2.84 -19.04
CA ILE A 114 6.80 -3.97 -19.87
C ILE A 114 5.61 -4.77 -20.41
N GLY A 115 4.60 -5.02 -19.58
CA GLY A 115 3.37 -5.69 -20.01
C GLY A 115 2.65 -4.99 -21.16
N VAL A 116 2.59 -3.66 -21.12
CA VAL A 116 2.02 -2.83 -22.20
C VAL A 116 2.85 -2.94 -23.47
N LEU A 117 4.18 -2.83 -23.38
CA LEU A 117 5.07 -2.89 -24.55
C LEU A 117 5.14 -4.28 -25.19
N ALA A 118 5.05 -5.34 -24.39
CA ALA A 118 5.13 -6.73 -24.83
C ALA A 118 3.77 -7.30 -25.30
N GLY A 119 2.67 -6.54 -25.22
CA GLY A 119 1.33 -7.02 -25.56
C GLY A 119 0.77 -8.08 -24.60
N SER A 120 1.35 -8.21 -23.40
CA SER A 120 1.00 -9.24 -22.40
C SER A 120 0.55 -8.61 -21.08
N VAL A 121 -0.28 -7.57 -21.16
CA VAL A 121 -0.71 -6.75 -20.01
C VAL A 121 -1.25 -7.58 -18.86
N GLU A 122 -2.07 -8.60 -19.13
CA GLU A 122 -2.71 -9.41 -18.09
C GLU A 122 -1.69 -10.08 -17.13
N ARG A 123 -0.65 -10.73 -17.69
CA ARG A 123 0.36 -11.43 -16.88
C ARG A 123 1.17 -10.47 -16.02
N PHE A 124 1.61 -9.37 -16.62
CA PHE A 124 2.43 -8.38 -15.94
C PHE A 124 1.63 -7.50 -14.97
N TYR A 125 0.33 -7.30 -15.23
CA TYR A 125 -0.57 -6.62 -14.33
C TYR A 125 -0.73 -7.39 -13.01
N VAL A 126 -0.79 -8.72 -13.03
CA VAL A 126 -0.82 -9.54 -11.80
C VAL A 126 0.43 -9.29 -10.95
N ILE A 127 1.62 -9.25 -11.57
CA ILE A 127 2.89 -8.97 -10.89
C ILE A 127 2.91 -7.53 -10.34
N ALA A 128 2.54 -6.55 -11.17
CA ALA A 128 2.49 -5.15 -10.76
C ALA A 128 1.53 -4.93 -9.58
N ARG A 129 0.35 -5.56 -9.63
CA ARG A 129 -0.64 -5.52 -8.55
C ARG A 129 -0.13 -6.19 -7.27
N PHE A 130 0.57 -7.31 -7.38
CA PHE A 130 1.18 -7.98 -6.24
C PHE A 130 2.21 -7.06 -5.56
N LEU A 131 3.10 -6.45 -6.32
CA LEU A 131 4.12 -5.53 -5.80
C LEU A 131 3.48 -4.28 -5.18
N ALA A 132 2.48 -3.68 -5.81
CA ALA A 132 1.73 -2.58 -5.22
C ALA A 132 1.08 -2.99 -3.89
N GLY A 133 0.46 -4.18 -3.83
CA GLY A 133 -0.10 -4.73 -2.61
C GLY A 133 0.92 -4.94 -1.49
N MET A 134 2.16 -5.31 -1.81
CA MET A 134 3.23 -5.43 -0.79
C MET A 134 3.58 -4.09 -0.14
N VAL A 135 3.54 -3.00 -0.91
CA VAL A 135 3.84 -1.65 -0.42
C VAL A 135 2.65 -1.05 0.34
N GLU A 136 1.44 -1.46 0.00
CA GLU A 136 0.19 -1.06 0.66
C GLU A 136 -0.18 -1.93 1.86
N THR A 137 0.74 -2.78 2.35
CA THR A 137 0.51 -3.67 3.49
C THR A 137 1.70 -3.63 4.47
N PRO A 138 1.53 -4.15 5.71
CA PRO A 138 2.61 -4.17 6.69
C PRO A 138 3.80 -5.04 6.29
N ALA A 139 3.70 -5.80 5.21
CA ALA A 139 4.68 -6.80 4.79
C ALA A 139 6.11 -6.24 4.73
N LEU A 140 6.31 -5.09 4.07
CA LEU A 140 7.63 -4.51 3.92
C LEU A 140 8.20 -4.03 5.26
N LEU A 141 7.36 -3.49 6.14
CA LEU A 141 7.77 -3.02 7.47
C LEU A 141 8.12 -4.19 8.41
N ILE A 142 7.41 -5.31 8.32
CA ILE A 142 7.70 -6.55 9.04
C ILE A 142 9.09 -7.08 8.71
N VAL A 143 9.56 -6.88 7.47
CA VAL A 143 10.93 -7.26 7.06
C VAL A 143 11.96 -6.21 7.49
N LEU A 144 11.67 -4.93 7.28
CA LEU A 144 12.63 -3.84 7.54
C LEU A 144 12.94 -3.64 9.03
N VAL A 145 11.95 -3.73 9.92
CA VAL A 145 12.15 -3.46 11.35
C VAL A 145 13.15 -4.46 11.99
N PRO A 146 13.00 -5.79 11.84
CA PRO A 146 14.00 -6.75 12.30
C PRO A 146 15.38 -6.53 11.66
N ALA A 147 15.43 -6.28 10.35
CA ALA A 147 16.68 -6.02 9.65
C ALA A 147 17.44 -4.81 10.24
N PHE A 148 16.72 -3.73 10.58
CA PHE A 148 17.30 -2.56 11.22
C PHE A 148 17.75 -2.82 12.66
N TYR A 149 17.08 -3.71 13.40
CA TYR A 149 17.54 -4.15 14.71
C TYR A 149 18.87 -4.90 14.63
N LEU A 150 19.00 -5.84 13.68
CA LEU A 150 20.23 -6.59 13.44
C LEU A 150 21.37 -5.65 13.04
N PHE A 151 21.13 -4.77 12.05
CA PHE A 151 22.11 -3.77 11.61
C PHE A 151 22.60 -2.89 12.77
N ARG A 152 21.73 -2.52 13.71
CA ARG A 152 22.11 -1.72 14.87
C ARG A 152 22.96 -2.50 15.88
N GLN A 153 22.75 -3.81 16.01
CA GLN A 153 23.54 -4.64 16.93
C GLN A 153 24.97 -4.82 16.43
N GLU A 154 25.16 -5.12 15.14
CA GLU A 154 26.48 -5.27 14.53
C GLU A 154 27.33 -3.99 14.67
N ASN A 155 26.75 -2.82 14.35
CA ASN A 155 27.44 -1.54 14.45
C ASN A 155 27.71 -1.05 15.89
N LYS A 156 27.19 -1.74 16.92
CA LYS A 156 27.54 -1.46 18.32
C LYS A 156 28.66 -2.37 18.84
N ALA A 157 28.92 -3.47 18.16
CA ALA A 157 29.94 -4.47 18.52
C ALA A 157 31.28 -4.23 17.79
N SER A 158 31.31 -3.31 16.82
CA SER A 158 32.50 -2.79 16.13
C SER A 158 32.89 -1.42 16.68
#